data_AF-A0AAW8BSF3-F1
#
_entry.id   AF-A0AAW8BSF3-F1
#
_cell.length_a   1.000
_cell.length_b   1.000
_cell.length_c   1.000
_cell.angle_alpha   90.00
_cell.angle_beta   90.00
_cell.angle_gamma   90.00
#
_symmetry.space_group_name_H-M   'P 1'
#
loop_
_entity.id
_entity.type
_entity.pdbx_description
1 polymer ?
#
loop_
_entity_poly.entity_id
_entity_poly.type
_entity_poly.pdbx_seq_one_letter_code
_entity_poly.pdbx_strand_id
1 'polypeptide(L)' 'MDPQQQDENAPVPEDARETTPGQRAEEDRLEHQDGDPDAPAARQSNDEIADESTR' A
#
# COMPACT_ATOMS: atom_id res chain seq x y z
N MET A 1 16.25 3.61 6.05
CA MET A 1 14.81 3.77 6.27
C MET A 1 14.61 3.99 7.76
N ASP A 2 14.34 5.22 8.15
CA ASP A 2 14.08 5.58 9.55
C ASP A 2 12.60 5.34 9.87
N PRO A 3 12.26 4.45 10.80
CA PRO A 3 10.86 4.13 11.15
C PRO A 3 10.14 5.25 11.91
N GLN A 4 10.71 6.45 12.00
CA GLN A 4 10.23 7.57 12.81
C GLN A 4 9.53 8.68 12.00
N GLN A 5 9.27 8.47 10.71
CA GLN A 5 8.41 9.39 9.93
C GLN A 5 6.91 9.15 10.21
N GLN A 6 6.56 8.92 11.47
CA GLN A 6 5.18 9.13 11.89
C GLN A 6 5.01 10.64 11.98
N ASP A 7 4.35 11.22 10.99
CA ASP A 7 3.98 12.63 11.01
C ASP A 7 3.24 12.88 12.33
N GLU A 8 3.84 13.62 13.28
CA GLU A 8 3.31 13.72 14.65
C GLU A 8 1.94 14.45 14.71
N ASN A 9 1.49 14.99 13.57
CA ASN A 9 0.17 15.57 13.36
C ASN A 9 -0.78 14.69 12.50
N ALA A 10 -0.37 13.47 12.13
CA ALA A 10 -1.26 12.57 11.42
C ALA A 10 -2.48 12.26 12.31
N PRO A 11 -3.71 12.38 11.79
CA PRO A 11 -4.89 12.03 12.56
C PRO A 11 -4.80 10.55 12.96
N VAL A 12 -4.78 10.29 14.26
CA VAL A 12 -4.85 8.92 14.78
C VAL A 12 -6.32 8.47 14.67
N PRO A 13 -6.62 7.37 13.99
CA PRO A 13 -8.00 6.88 13.89
C PRO A 13 -8.52 6.48 15.27
N GLU A 14 -9.82 6.71 15.51
CA GLU A 14 -10.49 6.32 16.76
C GLU A 14 -10.57 4.78 16.92
N ASP A 15 -10.67 4.05 15.80
CA ASP A 15 -10.54 2.60 15.73
C ASP A 15 -9.44 2.24 14.73
N ALA A 16 -8.45 1.45 15.16
CA ALA A 16 -7.34 1.01 14.31
C ALA A 16 -7.77 0.12 13.13
N ARG A 17 -9.02 -0.35 13.10
CA ARG A 17 -9.61 -1.08 11.97
C ARG A 17 -10.19 -0.16 10.90
N GLU A 18 -10.32 1.13 11.18
CA GLU A 18 -10.88 2.12 10.26
C GLU A 18 -9.78 2.95 9.61
N THR A 19 -9.93 3.21 8.31
CA THR A 19 -9.06 4.12 7.57
C THR A 19 -9.45 5.56 7.80
N THR A 20 -8.45 6.39 8.10
CA THR A 20 -8.62 7.84 8.19
C THR A 20 -8.86 8.44 6.79
N PRO A 21 -9.48 9.65 6.70
CA PRO A 21 -9.63 10.34 5.43
C PRO A 21 -8.31 10.59 4.68
N GLY A 22 -7.22 10.83 5.41
CA GLY A 22 -5.89 11.01 4.82
C GLY A 22 -5.34 9.71 4.23
N GLN A 23 -5.53 8.58 4.91
CA GLN A 23 -5.15 7.26 4.40
C GLN A 23 -5.96 6.89 3.16
N ARG A 24 -7.28 7.15 3.14
CA ARG A 24 -8.12 6.86 1.97
C ARG A 24 -7.68 7.67 0.74
N ALA A 25 -7.40 8.95 0.91
CA ALA A 25 -6.93 9.79 -0.18
C ALA A 25 -5.55 9.34 -0.72
N GLU A 26 -4.69 8.81 0.16
CA GLU A 26 -3.40 8.25 -0.22
C GLU A 26 -3.55 6.90 -0.96
N GLU A 27 -4.44 6.03 -0.49
CA GLU A 27 -4.81 4.78 -1.17
C GLU A 27 -5.35 5.06 -2.58
N ASP A 28 -6.29 5.99 -2.72
CA ASP A 28 -6.81 6.42 -4.03
C ASP A 28 -5.66 6.93 -4.92
N ARG A 29 -4.71 7.70 -4.38
CA ARG A 29 -3.55 8.19 -5.15
C ARG A 29 -2.63 7.06 -5.62
N LEU A 30 -2.47 6.00 -4.83
CA LEU A 30 -1.60 4.87 -5.14
C LEU A 30 -2.27 3.88 -6.10
N GLU A 31 -3.58 3.66 -5.98
CA GLU A 31 -4.33 2.76 -6.88
C GLU A 31 -4.33 3.27 -8.33
N HIS A 32 -4.27 4.58 -8.54
CA HIS A 32 -4.19 5.18 -9.88
C HIS A 32 -2.75 5.39 -10.39
N GLN A 33 -1.75 4.93 -9.63
CA GLN A 33 -0.32 4.98 -10.00
C GLN A 33 0.16 3.72 -10.75
N ASP A 34 -0.72 3.09 -11.54
CA ASP A 34 -0.49 1.88 -12.37
C ASP A 34 0.78 1.90 -13.26
N GLY A 35 1.49 3.02 -13.34
CA GLY A 35 2.68 3.21 -14.16
C GLY A 35 3.99 3.41 -13.40
N ASP A 36 4.09 3.15 -12.10
CA ASP A 36 5.37 3.22 -11.39
C ASP A 36 6.25 1.99 -11.75
N PRO A 37 7.29 2.13 -12.60
CA PRO A 37 8.14 1.02 -13.00
C PRO A 37 9.04 0.51 -11.87
N ASP A 38 9.16 1.28 -10.78
CA ASP A 38 9.89 0.93 -9.57
C ASP A 38 8.97 0.48 -8.43
N ALA A 39 7.64 0.37 -8.68
CA ALA A 39 6.75 -0.23 -7.71
C ALA A 39 7.23 -1.65 -7.38
N PRO A 40 7.08 -2.08 -6.12
CA PRO A 40 7.56 -3.40 -5.68
C PRO A 40 6.92 -4.55 -6.48
N ALA A 41 5.70 -4.34 -7.00
CA ALA A 41 5.01 -5.29 -7.87
C ALA A 41 5.34 -5.14 -9.37
N ALA A 42 5.99 -4.04 -9.80
CA ALA A 42 6.24 -3.74 -11.22
C ALA A 42 7.15 -4.75 -11.92
N ARG A 43 7.96 -5.49 -11.16
CA ARG A 43 8.89 -6.50 -11.68
C ARG A 43 8.47 -7.93 -11.35
N GLN A 44 7.31 -8.13 -10.71
CA GLN A 44 6.80 -9.46 -10.44
C GLN A 44 6.24 -10.06 -11.73
N SER A 45 6.88 -11.10 -12.24
CA SER A 45 6.36 -11.90 -13.33
C SER A 45 5.30 -12.86 -12.82
N ASN A 46 4.32 -13.22 -13.66
CA ASN A 46 3.32 -14.24 -13.32
C ASN A 46 3.97 -15.60 -12.96
N ASP A 47 5.20 -15.84 -13.42
CA ASP A 47 5.96 -17.06 -13.14
C ASP A 47 6.54 -17.08 -11.70
N GLU A 48 6.58 -15.94 -11.01
CA GLU A 48 7.02 -15.83 -9.61
C GLU A 48 5.85 -15.93 -8.62
N ILE A 49 4.61 -15.96 -9.11
CA ILE A 49 3.41 -16.18 -8.29
C ILE A 49 3.23 -17.69 -8.13
N ALA A 50 3.14 -18.14 -6.88
CA ALA A 50 2.85 -19.54 -6.60
C ALA A 50 1.48 -19.92 -7.17
N ASP A 51 1.44 -20.93 -8.04
CA ASP A 51 0.18 -21.47 -8.57
C ASP A 51 -0.55 -22.26 -7.47
N GLU A 52 -1.56 -21.63 -6.87
CA GLU A 52 -2.40 -22.22 -5.82
C GLU A 52 -3.59 -23.05 -6.38
N SER A 53 -3.64 -23.31 -7.70
CA SER A 53 -4.78 -23.98 -8.36
C SER A 53 -5.00 -25.45 -7.97
N THR A 54 -4.13 -26.04 -7.15
CA THR A 54 -4.19 -27.47 -6.77
C THR A 54 -4.20 -27.70 -5.26
N ARG A 55 -5.08 -27.00 -4.53
CA ARG A 55 -5.33 -27.26 -3.11
C ARG A 55 -6.37 -28.35 -2.86
#